data_AF-A0A2T4VTB9-F1
#
_entry.id   AF-A0A2T4VTB9-F1
#
_cell.length_a   1.000
_cell.length_b   1.000
_cell.length_c   1.000
_cell.angle_alpha   90.00
_cell.angle_beta   90.00
_cell.angle_gamma   90.00
#
_symmetry.space_group_name_H-M   'P 1'
#
loop_
_entity.id
_entity.type
_entity.pdbx_description
1 polymer ?
#
loop_
_entity_poly.entity_id
_entity_poly.type
_entity_poly.pdbx_seq_one_letter_code
_entity_poly.pdbx_strand_id
1 'polypeptide(L)'
;MSYNDIRGPRVVGLTVASSLGEYLMRIQELGAVEGPDGELRISPEVMPILEAIHQVLAGGTVEVNVTHRGNPDIFNELNRRVQQVGKEANSINKAAGFYLTATL
;
A
#
# COMPACT_ATOMS: atom_id res chain seq x y z
N MET A 1 34.98 -14.82 20.48
CA MET A 1 33.80 -14.28 21.18
C MET A 1 32.87 -13.74 20.10
N SER A 2 31.79 -14.46 19.79
CA SER A 2 30.81 -14.03 18.78
C SER A 2 29.80 -13.11 19.43
N TYR A 3 29.76 -11.85 19.01
CA TYR A 3 28.79 -10.86 19.45
C TYR A 3 27.48 -11.12 18.70
N ASN A 4 26.67 -12.07 19.18
CA ASN A 4 25.28 -12.19 18.77
C ASN A 4 24.49 -11.08 19.48
N ASP A 5 24.53 -9.87 18.91
CA ASP A 5 23.62 -8.81 19.28
C ASP A 5 22.20 -9.19 18.81
N ILE A 6 21.39 -9.67 19.75
CA ILE A 6 20.03 -10.13 19.51
C ILE A 6 19.03 -8.94 19.43
N ARG A 7 19.52 -7.70 19.47
CA ARG A 7 18.69 -6.48 19.60
C ARG A 7 18.80 -5.51 18.42
N GLY A 8 19.45 -5.91 17.33
CA GLY A 8 19.47 -5.14 16.08
C GLY A 8 18.16 -5.34 15.28
N PRO A 9 17.76 -4.36 14.45
CA PRO A 9 16.69 -4.54 13.48
C PRO A 9 16.97 -5.77 12.62
N ARG A 10 16.08 -6.77 12.65
CA ARG A 10 16.19 -7.95 11.78
C ARG A 10 15.44 -7.67 10.49
N VAL A 11 16.14 -7.80 9.36
CA VAL A 11 15.49 -7.90 8.05
C VAL A 11 14.86 -9.28 7.98
N VAL A 12 13.60 -9.38 8.38
CA VAL A 12 12.78 -10.55 8.12
C VAL A 12 12.20 -10.34 6.73
N GLY A 13 12.61 -11.16 5.76
CA GLY A 13 11.95 -11.22 4.47
C GLY A 13 10.49 -11.59 4.70
N LEU A 14 9.64 -10.57 4.79
CA LEU A 14 8.22 -10.76 4.90
C LEU A 14 7.75 -11.30 3.56
N THR A 15 7.12 -12.46 3.59
CA THR A 15 6.01 -12.69 2.68
C THR A 15 5.03 -11.56 2.96
N VAL A 16 5.15 -10.47 2.19
CA VAL A 16 4.10 -9.46 2.08
C VAL A 16 2.81 -10.25 1.94
N ALA A 17 1.80 -9.98 2.78
CA ALA A 17 0.50 -10.64 2.64
C ALA A 17 0.18 -10.62 1.15
N SER A 18 -0.02 -11.78 0.52
CA SER A 18 -0.06 -11.87 -0.95
C SER A 18 -1.12 -10.92 -1.51
N SER A 19 -2.18 -10.68 -0.74
CA SER A 19 -3.20 -9.65 -0.97
C SER A 19 -2.66 -8.23 -1.19
N LEU A 20 -1.59 -7.80 -0.53
CA LEU A 20 -1.01 -6.46 -0.73
C LEU A 20 -0.28 -6.40 -2.07
N GLY A 21 0.48 -7.44 -2.43
CA GLY A 21 1.08 -7.54 -3.76
C GLY A 21 0.01 -7.54 -4.86
N GLU A 22 -1.03 -8.36 -4.70
CA GLU A 22 -2.17 -8.43 -5.63
C GLU A 22 -2.93 -7.10 -5.73
N TYR A 23 -3.10 -6.38 -4.62
CA TYR A 23 -3.73 -5.06 -4.62
C TYR A 23 -2.87 -4.03 -5.38
N LEU A 24 -1.56 -4.00 -5.14
CA LEU A 24 -0.63 -3.09 -5.81
C LEU A 24 -0.53 -3.37 -7.32
N MET A 25 -0.49 -4.65 -7.71
CA MET A 25 -0.59 -5.03 -9.12
C MET A 25 -1.91 -4.57 -9.73
N ARG A 26 -3.02 -4.74 -9.00
CA ARG A 26 -4.33 -4.37 -9.52
C ARG A 26 -4.49 -2.87 -9.75
N ILE A 27 -3.98 -2.02 -8.87
CA ILE A 27 -4.02 -0.56 -9.10
C ILE A 27 -3.13 -0.16 -10.28
N GLN A 28 -2.00 -0.85 -10.49
CA GLN A 28 -1.14 -0.63 -11.65
C GLN A 28 -1.85 -1.01 -12.97
N GLU A 29 -2.51 -2.18 -13.02
CA GLU A 29 -3.32 -2.61 -14.18
C GLU A 29 -4.44 -1.63 -14.54
N LEU A 30 -4.95 -0.88 -13.55
CA LEU A 30 -6.00 0.11 -13.73
C LEU A 30 -5.47 1.49 -14.14
N GLY A 31 -4.16 1.64 -14.34
CA GLY A 31 -3.55 2.88 -14.81
C GLY A 31 -3.10 3.84 -13.69
N ALA A 32 -2.95 3.37 -12.45
CA ALA A 32 -2.38 4.24 -11.40
C ALA A 32 -0.92 4.64 -11.70
N VAL A 33 -0.25 3.83 -12.51
CA VAL A 33 1.11 4.05 -12.98
C VAL A 33 1.14 3.88 -14.50
N GLU A 34 1.81 4.81 -15.16
CA GLU A 34 1.94 4.89 -16.62
C GLU A 34 3.40 5.21 -16.99
N GLY A 35 3.77 5.04 -18.25
CA GLY A 35 5.08 5.45 -18.75
C GLY A 35 5.55 4.62 -19.95
N PRO A 36 6.38 5.19 -20.84
CA PRO A 36 7.08 4.40 -21.84
C PRO A 36 8.03 3.39 -21.18
N ASP A 37 8.46 2.38 -21.94
CA ASP A 37 9.39 1.35 -21.46
C ASP A 37 10.61 1.97 -20.77
N GLY A 38 10.83 1.59 -19.50
CA GLY A 38 11.91 2.10 -18.67
C GLY A 38 11.58 3.34 -17.84
N GLU A 39 10.37 3.88 -17.94
CA GLU A 39 9.89 4.98 -17.11
C GLU A 39 8.69 4.59 -16.24
N LEU A 40 8.68 5.08 -15.01
CA LEU A 40 7.57 4.94 -14.08
C LEU A 40 7.04 6.33 -13.74
N ARG A 41 5.80 6.62 -14.14
CA ARG A 41 5.10 7.88 -13.84
C ARG A 41 3.78 7.56 -13.15
N ILE A 42 3.40 8.36 -12.16
CA ILE A 42 2.06 8.27 -11.59
C ILE A 42 1.08 8.97 -12.54
N SER A 43 -0.10 8.39 -12.75
CA SER A 43 -1.15 9.05 -13.54
C SER A 43 -1.46 10.44 -12.97
N PRO A 44 -1.61 11.49 -13.80
CA PRO A 44 -1.97 12.83 -13.36
C PRO A 44 -3.26 12.88 -12.53
N GLU A 45 -4.19 11.95 -12.76
CA GLU A 45 -5.46 11.81 -12.06
C GLU A 45 -5.27 11.22 -10.65
N VAL A 46 -4.22 10.43 -10.43
CA VAL A 46 -3.89 9.81 -9.14
C VAL A 46 -3.01 10.70 -8.27
N MET A 47 -2.13 11.50 -8.89
CA MET A 47 -1.17 12.34 -8.17
C MET A 47 -1.79 13.25 -7.09
N PRO A 48 -2.94 13.94 -7.31
CA PRO A 48 -3.57 14.77 -6.27
C PRO A 48 -3.99 13.96 -5.03
N ILE A 49 -4.32 12.68 -5.19
CA ILE A 49 -4.67 11.79 -4.07
C ILE A 49 -3.43 11.43 -3.26
N LEU A 50 -2.28 11.21 -3.91
CA LEU A 50 -1.00 10.99 -3.21
C LEU A 50 -0.58 12.24 -2.42
N GLU A 51 -0.73 13.43 -3.01
CA GLU A 51 -0.47 14.69 -2.32
C GLU A 51 -1.39 14.88 -1.12
N ALA A 52 -2.67 14.52 -1.23
CA ALA A 52 -3.61 14.53 -0.11
C ALA A 52 -3.16 13.60 1.02
N ILE A 53 -2.66 12.40 0.70
CA ILE A 53 -2.05 11.49 1.68
C ILE A 53 -0.85 12.16 2.35
N HIS A 54 0.04 12.79 1.60
CA HIS A 54 1.19 13.51 2.16
C HIS A 54 0.77 14.59 3.15
N GLN A 55 -0.28 15.36 2.83
CA GLN A 55 -0.80 16.39 3.73
C GLN A 55 -1.31 15.81 5.04
N VAL A 56 -2.07 14.71 5.00
CA VAL A 56 -2.56 14.01 6.20
C VAL A 56 -1.38 13.49 7.03
N LEU A 57 -0.39 12.87 6.39
CA LEU A 57 0.80 12.35 7.09
C LEU A 57 1.68 13.46 7.68
N ALA A 58 1.64 14.66 7.10
CA ALA A 58 2.29 15.85 7.64
C ALA A 58 1.52 16.51 8.81
N GLY A 59 0.40 15.91 9.25
CA GLY A 59 -0.44 16.44 10.34
C GLY A 59 -1.49 17.45 9.90
N GLY A 60 -1.67 17.62 8.58
CA GLY A 60 -2.72 18.44 8.01
C GLY A 60 -4.07 17.72 7.92
N THR A 61 -5.04 18.38 7.31
CA THR A 61 -6.36 17.82 7.00
C THR A 61 -6.67 18.03 5.52
N VAL A 62 -7.47 17.14 4.94
CA VAL A 62 -7.85 17.19 3.53
C VAL A 62 -9.34 16.93 3.37
N GLU A 63 -9.94 17.52 2.36
CA GLU A 63 -11.29 17.21 1.89
C GLU A 63 -11.16 16.62 0.48
N VAL A 64 -11.83 15.49 0.23
CA VAL A 64 -11.83 14.81 -1.06
C VAL A 64 -13.25 14.71 -1.58
N ASN A 65 -13.50 15.32 -2.73
CA ASN A 65 -14.82 15.35 -3.36
C ASN A 65 -14.81 14.57 -4.67
N VAL A 66 -15.71 13.59 -4.81
CA VAL A 66 -15.89 12.82 -6.04
C VAL A 66 -16.75 13.63 -7.02
N THR A 67 -16.10 14.24 -8.01
CA THR A 67 -16.75 15.09 -9.02
C THR A 67 -17.40 14.27 -10.14
N HIS A 68 -16.86 13.08 -10.43
CA HIS A 68 -17.40 12.12 -11.38
C HIS A 68 -17.28 10.71 -10.80
N ARG A 69 -18.36 9.93 -10.86
CA ARG A 69 -18.35 8.56 -10.34
C ARG A 69 -17.60 7.65 -11.31
N GLY A 70 -16.62 6.90 -10.79
CA GLY A 70 -16.01 5.79 -11.50
C GLY A 70 -16.92 4.56 -11.58
N ASN A 71 -16.40 3.49 -12.18
CA ASN A 71 -17.11 2.22 -12.26
C ASN A 71 -17.33 1.63 -10.85
N PRO A 72 -18.58 1.40 -10.42
CA PRO A 72 -18.89 0.94 -9.07
C PRO A 72 -18.35 -0.47 -8.78
N ASP A 73 -18.26 -1.35 -9.77
CA ASP A 73 -17.77 -2.72 -9.59
C ASP A 73 -16.27 -2.73 -9.30
N ILE A 74 -15.51 -1.93 -10.05
CA ILE A 74 -14.07 -1.73 -9.83
C ILE A 74 -13.83 -1.09 -8.46
N PHE A 75 -14.60 -0.06 -8.11
CA PHE A 75 -14.50 0.57 -6.79
C PHE A 75 -14.76 -0.44 -5.65
N ASN A 76 -15.81 -1.24 -5.76
CA ASN A 76 -16.15 -2.27 -4.77
C ASN A 76 -15.13 -3.40 -4.73
N GLU A 77 -14.51 -3.76 -5.86
CA GLU A 77 -13.40 -4.70 -5.93
C GLU A 77 -12.19 -4.18 -5.14
N LEU A 78 -11.72 -2.96 -5.44
CA LEU A 78 -10.55 -2.35 -4.80
C LEU A 78 -10.76 -2.19 -3.29
N ASN A 79 -11.94 -1.75 -2.85
CA ASN A 79 -12.28 -1.66 -1.43
C ASN A 79 -12.21 -3.01 -0.72
N ARG A 80 -12.70 -4.09 -1.35
CA ARG A 80 -12.60 -5.43 -0.78
C ARG A 80 -11.15 -5.88 -0.67
N ARG A 81 -10.33 -5.63 -1.70
CA ARG A 81 -8.90 -5.99 -1.70
C ARG A 81 -8.13 -5.28 -0.59
N VAL A 82 -8.25 -3.96 -0.45
CA VAL A 82 -7.52 -3.22 0.60
C VAL A 82 -7.99 -3.61 2.01
N GLN A 83 -9.27 -3.93 2.20
CA GLN A 83 -9.75 -4.47 3.48
C GLN A 83 -9.16 -5.85 3.76
N GLN A 84 -9.02 -6.70 2.74
CA GLN A 84 -8.41 -8.02 2.86
C GLN A 84 -6.93 -7.91 3.24
N VAL A 85 -6.19 -6.97 2.62
CA VAL A 85 -4.81 -6.62 3.00
C VAL A 85 -4.73 -6.32 4.49
N GLY A 86 -5.60 -5.43 4.99
CA GLY A 86 -5.62 -5.08 6.41
C GLY A 86 -5.88 -6.28 7.32
N LYS A 87 -6.78 -7.19 6.93
CA LYS A 87 -7.08 -8.40 7.72
C LYS A 87 -5.90 -9.38 7.76
N GLU A 88 -5.28 -9.65 6.62
CA GLU A 88 -4.17 -10.59 6.52
C GLU A 88 -2.92 -10.05 7.21
N ALA A 89 -2.53 -8.81 6.92
CA ALA A 89 -1.37 -8.17 7.56
C ALA A 89 -1.51 -8.13 9.08
N ASN A 90 -2.69 -7.78 9.60
CA ASN A 90 -2.92 -7.78 11.04
C ASN A 90 -2.93 -9.19 11.65
N SER A 91 -3.41 -10.21 10.92
CA SER A 91 -3.37 -11.60 11.38
C SER A 91 -1.93 -12.10 11.48
N ILE A 92 -1.09 -11.76 10.50
CA ILE A 92 0.35 -12.05 10.49
C ILE A 92 1.05 -11.33 11.66
N ASN A 93 0.81 -10.03 11.85
CA ASN A 93 1.39 -9.25 12.95
C ASN A 93 1.01 -9.79 14.32
N LYS A 94 -0.26 -10.16 14.52
CA LYS A 94 -0.74 -10.76 15.78
C LYS A 94 -0.09 -12.11 16.05
N ALA A 95 0.09 -12.94 15.02
CA ALA A 95 0.77 -14.22 15.17
C ALA A 95 2.27 -14.06 15.49
N ALA A 96 2.91 -13.02 14.96
CA ALA A 96 4.32 -12.74 15.19
C ALA A 96 4.60 -12.06 16.55
N GLY A 97 3.61 -11.34 17.12
CA GLY A 97 3.77 -10.58 18.36
C GLY A 97 4.51 -9.24 18.21
N PHE A 98 4.73 -8.79 16.97
CA PHE A 98 5.31 -7.49 16.61
C PHE A 98 4.74 -7.00 15.27
N TYR A 99 4.82 -5.70 15.01
CA TYR A 99 4.46 -5.13 13.72
C TYR A 99 5.51 -5.50 12.68
N LEU A 100 5.09 -6.23 11.66
CA LEU A 100 5.89 -6.54 10.50
C LEU A 100 5.58 -5.50 9.42
N THR A 101 6.53 -4.63 9.14
CA THR A 101 6.47 -3.66 8.04
C THR A 101 7.18 -4.24 6.84
N ALA A 102 6.56 -4.23 5.66
CA ALA A 102 7.24 -4.64 4.44
C ALA A 102 8.43 -3.71 4.16
N THR A 103 9.60 -4.29 3.92
CA THR A 103 10.73 -3.59 3.30
C THR A 103 10.59 -3.79 1.78
N LEU A 104 10.50 -2.70 1.04
CA LEU A 104 10.58 -2.71 -0.43
C LEU A 104 12.02 -3.00 -0.87
#